data_AF-A0A2M7N0P0-F1
#
_entry.id   AF-A0A2M7N0P0-F1
#
_cell.length_a   1.000
_cell.length_b   1.000
_cell.length_c   1.000
_cell.angle_alpha   90.00
_cell.angle_beta   90.00
_cell.angle_gamma   90.00
#
_symmetry.space_group_name_H-M   'P 1'
#
loop_
_entity.id
_entity.type
_entity.pdbx_description
1 polymer ?
#
loop_
_entity_poly.entity_id
_entity_poly.type
_entity_poly.pdbx_seq_one_letter_code
_entity_poly.pdbx_strand_id
1 'polypeptide(L)'
;MRKLYVFILLFACLFALNTSIAQNKSELIKANNYLAQKGEVYFSFNISSPSEILILTNIISIDNVKNNKVWAYANRKNFPKFLEQNIPFEVLPHPGDAVVDMWDNTKGIWQFDTYPTYSEYETMMQTFATNYPNICKLDTVAILPSGHKLLIIKITDNPGADENEPEFLYTGTMHGDETTGYVLFLRLINYLTTNYGTDTRVTNIVNNVEIWICPLANPDGTYFGGDNTVTGAIRENGSFVDLNRNYPDPRTGQH
;
A
#
# COMPACT_ATOMS: atom_id res chain seq x y z
N MET A 1 -21.92 52.38 -22.67
CA MET A 1 -21.92 50.91 -22.82
C MET A 1 -20.53 50.29 -22.72
N ARG A 2 -19.55 50.66 -23.56
CA ARG A 2 -18.19 50.05 -23.56
C ARG A 2 -17.42 50.10 -22.21
N LYS A 3 -17.55 51.17 -21.42
CA LYS A 3 -16.91 51.30 -20.09
C LYS A 3 -17.54 50.38 -19.01
N LEU A 4 -18.83 50.05 -19.13
CA LEU A 4 -19.52 49.17 -18.19
C LEU A 4 -19.12 47.70 -18.41
N TYR A 5 -18.96 47.27 -19.66
CA TYR A 5 -18.47 45.93 -20.00
C TYR A 5 -17.04 45.67 -19.51
N VAL A 6 -16.14 46.66 -19.63
CA VAL A 6 -14.77 46.54 -19.11
C VAL A 6 -14.75 46.42 -17.59
N PHE A 7 -15.63 47.13 -16.89
CA PHE A 7 -15.74 47.06 -15.43
C PHE A 7 -16.31 45.71 -14.96
N ILE A 8 -17.31 45.17 -15.66
CA ILE A 8 -17.86 43.83 -15.39
C ILE A 8 -16.82 42.75 -15.65
N LEU A 9 -16.04 42.85 -16.74
CA LEU A 9 -14.96 41.90 -17.04
C LEU A 9 -13.84 41.96 -16.00
N LEU A 10 -13.40 43.16 -15.59
CA LEU A 10 -12.39 43.31 -14.53
C LEU A 10 -12.88 42.77 -13.19
N PHE A 11 -14.14 43.03 -12.83
CA PHE A 11 -14.74 42.52 -11.61
C PHE A 11 -14.90 41.00 -11.64
N ALA A 12 -15.33 40.43 -12.77
CA ALA A 12 -15.39 38.99 -12.97
C ALA A 12 -14.00 38.33 -12.90
N CYS A 13 -12.97 38.94 -13.50
CA CYS A 13 -11.59 38.48 -13.39
C CYS A 13 -11.06 38.55 -11.94
N LEU A 14 -11.30 39.65 -11.23
CA LEU A 14 -10.93 39.80 -9.82
C LEU A 14 -11.65 38.80 -8.93
N PHE A 15 -12.93 38.53 -9.18
CA PHE A 15 -13.71 37.53 -8.46
C PHE A 15 -13.19 36.10 -8.73
N ALA A 16 -12.88 35.78 -10.00
CA ALA A 16 -12.29 34.49 -10.38
C ALA A 16 -10.88 34.26 -9.78
N LEU A 17 -10.07 35.32 -9.68
CA LEU A 17 -8.76 35.26 -9.04
C LEU A 17 -8.87 35.01 -7.52
N ASN A 18 -9.76 35.72 -6.82
CA ASN A 18 -9.95 35.55 -5.39
C ASN A 18 -10.49 34.16 -5.03
N THR A 19 -11.40 33.62 -5.83
CA THR A 19 -11.95 32.26 -5.63
C THR A 19 -10.89 31.18 -5.84
N SER A 20 -10.02 31.32 -6.86
CA SER A 20 -8.90 30.41 -7.11
C SER A 20 -7.86 30.41 -5.98
N ILE A 21 -7.52 31.60 -5.46
CA ILE A 21 -6.58 31.74 -4.32
C ILE A 21 -7.18 31.10 -3.05
N ALA A 22 -8.47 31.31 -2.81
CA ALA A 22 -9.16 30.71 -1.66
C ALA A 22 -9.24 29.18 -1.76
N GLN A 23 -9.51 28.63 -2.95
CA GLN A 23 -9.50 27.19 -3.20
C GLN A 23 -8.11 26.58 -2.93
N ASN A 24 -7.05 27.17 -3.50
CA ASN A 24 -5.68 26.72 -3.25
C ASN A 24 -5.28 26.76 -1.77
N LYS A 25 -5.72 27.78 -1.03
CA LYS A 25 -5.47 27.87 0.42
C LYS A 25 -6.22 26.77 1.18
N SER A 26 -7.45 26.45 0.78
CA SER A 26 -8.23 25.38 1.40
C SER A 26 -7.59 24.00 1.16
N GLU A 27 -7.17 23.71 -0.07
CA GLU A 27 -6.52 22.43 -0.40
C GLU A 27 -5.19 22.27 0.32
N LEU A 28 -4.40 23.35 0.47
CA LEU A 28 -3.17 23.32 1.24
C LEU A 28 -3.42 23.01 2.73
N ILE A 29 -4.48 23.54 3.33
CA ILE A 29 -4.86 23.21 4.71
C ILE A 29 -5.22 21.73 4.84
N LYS A 30 -6.03 21.19 3.91
CA LYS A 30 -6.39 19.77 3.89
C LYS A 30 -5.14 18.88 3.76
N ALA A 31 -4.24 19.22 2.84
CA ALA A 31 -3.00 18.47 2.62
C ALA A 31 -2.13 18.44 3.88
N ASN A 32 -1.96 19.59 4.54
CA ASN A 32 -1.18 19.67 5.78
C ASN A 32 -1.81 18.87 6.92
N ASN A 33 -3.14 18.80 7.01
CA ASN A 33 -3.82 17.94 7.99
C ASN A 33 -3.52 16.46 7.76
N TYR A 34 -3.62 16.00 6.51
CA TYR A 34 -3.28 14.62 6.14
C TYR A 34 -1.81 14.31 6.41
N LEU A 35 -0.89 15.18 6.00
CA LEU A 35 0.53 15.04 6.29
C LEU A 35 0.83 14.98 7.80
N ALA A 36 0.14 15.77 8.61
CA ALA A 36 0.30 15.75 10.07
C ALA A 36 -0.20 14.44 10.68
N GLN A 37 -1.34 13.91 10.23
CA GLN A 37 -1.98 12.73 10.80
C GLN A 37 -1.41 11.40 10.29
N LYS A 38 -1.08 11.33 8.99
CA LYS A 38 -0.71 10.10 8.28
C LYS A 38 0.69 10.10 7.69
N GLY A 39 1.39 11.24 7.66
CA GLY A 39 2.70 11.36 7.03
C GLY A 39 2.66 11.58 5.52
N GLU A 40 1.50 11.36 4.90
CA GLU A 40 1.27 11.48 3.46
C GLU A 40 -0.06 12.16 3.12
N VAL A 41 -0.16 12.64 1.88
CA VAL A 41 -1.39 13.19 1.29
C VAL A 41 -1.66 12.51 -0.05
N TYR A 42 -2.93 12.14 -0.26
CA TYR A 42 -3.44 11.69 -1.54
C TYR A 42 -4.19 12.82 -2.24
N PHE A 43 -3.84 13.10 -3.49
CA PHE A 43 -4.37 14.23 -4.23
C PHE A 43 -4.39 13.95 -5.72
N SER A 44 -5.06 14.82 -6.46
CA SER A 44 -5.10 14.77 -7.90
C SER A 44 -4.78 16.12 -8.53
N PHE A 45 -4.28 16.08 -9.75
CA PHE A 45 -3.96 17.26 -10.56
C PHE A 45 -4.11 16.94 -12.04
N ASN A 46 -4.15 17.97 -12.88
CA ASN A 46 -4.20 17.80 -14.32
C ASN A 46 -2.84 18.07 -14.95
N ILE A 47 -2.52 17.33 -16.00
CA ILE A 47 -1.34 17.54 -16.84
C ILE A 47 -1.77 17.99 -18.24
N SER A 48 -0.91 18.73 -18.94
CA SER A 48 -1.15 19.08 -20.35
C SER A 48 -0.50 18.09 -21.31
N SER A 49 0.59 17.45 -20.88
CA SER A 49 1.32 16.43 -21.63
C SER A 49 1.82 15.30 -20.73
N PRO A 50 1.84 14.03 -21.19
CA PRO A 50 2.45 12.91 -20.46
C PRO A 50 3.91 13.14 -20.04
N SER A 51 4.65 13.98 -20.76
CA SER A 51 6.05 14.32 -20.43
C SER A 51 6.19 15.01 -19.07
N GLU A 52 5.16 15.71 -18.58
CA GLU A 52 5.17 16.35 -17.27
C GLU A 52 5.26 15.31 -16.14
N ILE A 53 4.67 14.12 -16.34
CA ILE A 53 4.72 13.03 -15.36
C ILE A 53 6.15 12.55 -15.13
N LEU A 54 6.98 12.48 -16.17
CA LEU A 54 8.35 11.95 -16.08
C LEU A 54 9.23 12.75 -15.11
N ILE A 55 8.97 14.04 -14.96
CA ILE A 55 9.66 14.89 -13.99
C ILE A 55 9.09 14.60 -12.58
N LEU A 56 7.77 14.52 -12.48
CA LEU A 56 7.04 14.34 -11.23
C LEU A 56 7.26 12.97 -10.59
N THR A 57 7.54 11.90 -11.35
CA THR A 57 7.78 10.56 -10.79
C THR A 57 9.01 10.48 -9.88
N ASN A 58 9.93 11.46 -9.97
CA ASN A 58 11.08 11.57 -9.06
C ASN A 58 10.74 12.33 -7.77
N ILE A 59 9.56 12.95 -7.71
CA ILE A 59 9.12 13.80 -6.62
C ILE A 59 7.99 13.13 -5.87
N ILE A 60 6.98 12.61 -6.57
CA ILE A 60 5.76 12.05 -6.00
C ILE A 60 5.52 10.62 -6.52
N SER A 61 4.69 9.86 -5.81
CA SER A 61 4.30 8.51 -6.20
C SER A 61 3.01 8.58 -7.01
N ILE A 62 3.09 8.25 -8.30
CA ILE A 62 1.94 8.23 -9.19
C ILE A 62 1.13 6.95 -8.96
N ASP A 63 -0.14 7.11 -8.65
CA ASP A 63 -1.09 6.03 -8.40
C ASP A 63 -1.88 5.68 -9.68
N ASN A 64 -2.46 6.70 -10.33
CA ASN A 64 -3.28 6.48 -11.53
C ASN A 64 -3.21 7.68 -12.49
N VAL A 65 -3.46 7.42 -13.78
CA VAL A 65 -3.55 8.45 -14.83
C VAL A 65 -4.72 8.13 -15.74
N LYS A 66 -5.70 9.03 -15.83
CA LYS A 66 -6.88 8.88 -16.69
C LYS A 66 -7.32 10.23 -17.22
N ASN A 67 -7.47 10.34 -18.54
CA ASN A 67 -7.95 11.55 -19.22
C ASN A 67 -7.20 12.82 -18.78
N ASN A 68 -5.86 12.76 -18.74
CA ASN A 68 -4.96 13.84 -18.28
C ASN A 68 -5.11 14.23 -16.79
N LYS A 69 -5.96 13.56 -16.02
CA LYS A 69 -5.98 13.66 -14.56
C LYS A 69 -5.05 12.61 -13.98
N VAL A 70 -4.25 13.02 -13.00
CA VAL A 70 -3.28 12.20 -12.29
C VAL A 70 -3.70 12.12 -10.83
N TRP A 71 -3.61 10.92 -10.25
CA TRP A 71 -3.74 10.68 -8.82
C TRP A 71 -2.38 10.30 -8.27
N ALA A 72 -2.01 10.85 -7.12
CA ALA A 72 -0.69 10.67 -6.57
C ALA A 72 -0.68 10.79 -5.05
N TYR A 73 0.37 10.18 -4.47
CA TYR A 73 0.75 10.32 -3.09
C TYR A 73 2.01 11.18 -2.98
N ALA A 74 2.09 11.97 -1.92
CA ALA A 74 3.33 12.62 -1.51
C ALA A 74 3.45 12.64 0.01
N ASN A 75 4.63 12.30 0.50
CA ASN A 75 4.95 12.41 1.92
C ASN A 75 5.40 13.83 2.31
N ARG A 76 5.68 14.03 3.60
CA ARG A 76 6.13 15.33 4.17
C ARG A 76 7.36 15.92 3.46
N LYS A 77 8.27 15.08 2.97
CA LYS A 77 9.50 15.50 2.30
C LYS A 77 9.25 15.92 0.84
N ASN A 78 8.30 15.25 0.20
CA ASN A 78 8.10 15.32 -1.25
C ASN A 78 6.97 16.28 -1.65
N PHE A 79 5.94 16.44 -0.81
CA PHE A 79 4.85 17.36 -1.11
C PHE A 79 5.30 18.82 -1.28
N PRO A 80 6.22 19.38 -0.47
CA PRO A 80 6.74 20.73 -0.71
C PRO A 80 7.39 20.91 -2.09
N LYS A 81 8.13 19.90 -2.57
CA LYS A 81 8.75 19.92 -3.90
C LYS A 81 7.71 19.86 -5.03
N PHE A 82 6.58 19.20 -4.80
CA PHE A 82 5.44 19.25 -5.72
C PHE A 82 4.84 20.66 -5.78
N LEU A 83 4.70 21.35 -4.64
CA LEU A 83 4.19 22.73 -4.61
C LEU A 83 5.06 23.71 -5.41
N GLU A 84 6.38 23.50 -5.47
CA GLU A 84 7.31 24.30 -6.29
C GLU A 84 7.00 24.22 -7.80
N GLN A 85 6.29 23.19 -8.26
CA GLN A 85 5.89 23.05 -9.66
C GLN A 85 4.74 23.99 -10.04
N ASN A 86 4.11 24.65 -9.06
CA ASN A 86 2.97 25.56 -9.25
C ASN A 86 1.78 24.91 -10.00
N ILE A 87 1.60 23.60 -9.81
CA ILE A 87 0.51 22.84 -10.42
C ILE A 87 -0.71 22.88 -9.48
N PRO A 88 -1.89 23.35 -9.95
CA PRO A 88 -3.13 23.26 -9.17
C PRO A 88 -3.48 21.81 -8.84
N PHE A 89 -3.89 21.56 -7.61
CA PHE A 89 -4.22 20.22 -7.13
C PHE A 89 -5.49 20.22 -6.28
N GLU A 90 -6.05 19.04 -6.10
CA GLU A 90 -7.23 18.76 -5.28
C GLU A 90 -6.89 17.60 -4.34
N VAL A 91 -6.98 17.84 -3.03
CA VAL A 91 -6.81 16.79 -2.01
C VAL A 91 -8.04 15.89 -2.02
N LEU A 92 -7.78 14.58 -2.03
CA LEU A 92 -8.80 13.54 -2.07
C LEU A 92 -8.82 12.77 -0.74
N PRO A 93 -9.93 12.08 -0.42
CA PRO A 93 -9.93 11.11 0.68
C PRO A 93 -8.80 10.08 0.48
N HIS A 94 -8.09 9.76 1.56
CA HIS A 94 -7.02 8.78 1.49
C HIS A 94 -7.59 7.39 1.15
N PRO A 95 -7.00 6.63 0.20
CA PRO A 95 -7.53 5.31 -0.15
C PRO A 95 -7.60 4.34 1.04
N GLY A 96 -6.61 4.40 1.94
CA GLY A 96 -6.62 3.66 3.19
C GLY A 96 -7.73 4.04 4.19
N ASP A 97 -8.42 5.18 4.03
CA ASP A 97 -9.56 5.56 4.89
C ASP A 97 -10.87 4.84 4.52
N ALA A 98 -10.86 4.04 3.45
CA ALA A 98 -12.02 3.24 3.07
C ALA A 98 -12.39 2.26 4.20
N VAL A 99 -13.65 2.32 4.63
CA VAL A 99 -14.19 1.37 5.61
C VAL A 99 -14.32 0.01 4.95
N VAL A 100 -13.75 -1.00 5.59
CA VAL A 100 -13.76 -2.39 5.11
C VAL A 100 -14.33 -3.33 6.16
N ASP A 101 -14.81 -4.49 5.71
CA ASP A 101 -15.26 -5.55 6.61
C ASP A 101 -14.05 -6.25 7.23
N MET A 102 -13.98 -6.17 8.56
CA MET A 102 -12.99 -6.89 9.35
C MET A 102 -13.54 -8.26 9.77
N TRP A 103 -12.64 -9.22 9.99
CA TRP A 103 -12.98 -10.53 10.50
C TRP A 103 -13.59 -10.43 11.89
N ASP A 104 -14.59 -11.28 12.15
CA ASP A 104 -15.17 -11.48 13.48
C ASP A 104 -15.43 -12.97 13.74
N ASN A 105 -15.73 -13.29 15.00
CA ASN A 105 -15.96 -14.67 15.46
C ASN A 105 -17.17 -15.37 14.80
N THR A 106 -17.97 -14.67 13.99
CA THR A 106 -19.11 -15.27 13.27
C THR A 106 -18.70 -15.81 11.90
N LYS A 107 -17.53 -15.42 11.39
CA LYS A 107 -17.02 -15.84 10.08
C LYS A 107 -15.93 -16.91 10.23
N GLY A 108 -15.94 -17.88 9.33
CA GLY A 108 -14.85 -18.87 9.26
C GLY A 108 -13.55 -18.20 8.82
N ILE A 109 -12.43 -18.51 9.47
CA ILE A 109 -11.12 -17.90 9.21
C ILE A 109 -10.63 -18.09 7.75
N TRP A 110 -11.21 -19.04 7.03
CA TRP A 110 -10.90 -19.39 5.63
C TRP A 110 -11.93 -18.93 4.60
N GLN A 111 -12.86 -18.03 4.96
CA GLN A 111 -13.84 -17.48 4.01
C GLN A 111 -13.25 -16.38 3.12
N PHE A 112 -12.23 -15.67 3.60
CA PHE A 112 -11.50 -14.61 2.87
C PHE A 112 -12.39 -13.49 2.30
N ASP A 113 -13.57 -13.27 2.85
CA ASP A 113 -14.49 -12.18 2.53
C ASP A 113 -14.28 -10.95 3.43
N THR A 114 -13.36 -11.05 4.39
CA THR A 114 -12.98 -9.98 5.33
C THR A 114 -11.48 -9.89 5.52
N TYR A 115 -11.01 -8.73 5.96
CA TYR A 115 -9.64 -8.54 6.40
C TYR A 115 -9.43 -9.06 7.82
N PRO A 116 -8.34 -9.77 8.13
CA PRO A 116 -8.05 -10.19 9.50
C PRO A 116 -7.58 -9.01 10.37
N THR A 117 -7.84 -9.07 11.67
CA THR A 117 -7.07 -8.27 12.64
C THR A 117 -5.61 -8.74 12.64
N TYR A 118 -4.70 -7.96 13.21
CA TYR A 118 -3.29 -8.37 13.28
C TYR A 118 -3.11 -9.64 14.11
N SER A 119 -3.85 -9.79 15.21
CA SER A 119 -3.81 -11.04 15.99
C SER A 119 -4.34 -12.23 15.19
N GLU A 120 -5.41 -12.04 14.40
CA GLU A 120 -5.96 -13.13 13.59
C GLU A 120 -5.00 -13.51 12.46
N TYR A 121 -4.30 -12.55 11.87
CA TYR A 121 -3.21 -12.82 10.92
C TYR A 121 -2.16 -13.77 11.50
N GLU A 122 -1.66 -13.48 12.70
CA GLU A 122 -0.68 -14.33 13.37
C GLU A 122 -1.24 -15.74 13.60
N THR A 123 -2.51 -15.84 14.02
CA THR A 123 -3.21 -17.11 14.20
C THR A 123 -3.35 -17.89 12.89
N MET A 124 -3.72 -17.23 11.79
CA MET A 124 -3.82 -17.84 10.46
C MET A 124 -2.48 -18.42 10.01
N MET A 125 -1.41 -17.61 10.11
CA MET A 125 -0.04 -18.01 9.73
C MET A 125 0.43 -19.21 10.55
N GLN A 126 0.22 -19.19 11.87
CA GLN A 126 0.55 -20.33 12.74
C GLN A 126 -0.28 -21.57 12.38
N THR A 127 -1.56 -21.39 12.06
CA THR A 127 -2.46 -22.51 11.75
C THR A 127 -2.05 -23.24 10.47
N PHE A 128 -1.56 -22.54 9.45
CA PHE A 128 -1.03 -23.20 8.25
C PHE A 128 0.11 -24.17 8.58
N ALA A 129 1.10 -23.72 9.35
CA ALA A 129 2.23 -24.57 9.75
C ALA A 129 1.80 -25.72 10.67
N THR A 130 0.87 -25.47 11.60
CA THR A 130 0.37 -26.51 12.51
C THR A 130 -0.43 -27.59 11.79
N ASN A 131 -1.26 -27.23 10.80
CA ASN A 131 -2.12 -28.17 10.09
C ASN A 131 -1.38 -28.96 9.00
N TYR A 132 -0.31 -28.39 8.43
CA TYR A 132 0.43 -28.99 7.32
C TYR A 132 1.94 -29.10 7.61
N PRO A 133 2.37 -29.67 8.75
CA PRO A 133 3.76 -29.60 9.22
C PRO A 133 4.75 -30.33 8.30
N ASN A 134 4.27 -31.30 7.50
CA ASN A 134 5.11 -32.03 6.54
C ASN A 134 5.46 -31.20 5.31
N ILE A 135 4.72 -30.12 5.03
CA ILE A 135 4.95 -29.31 3.83
C ILE A 135 5.02 -27.80 4.08
N CYS A 136 4.81 -27.36 5.33
CA CYS A 136 4.63 -25.96 5.66
C CYS A 136 5.35 -25.62 6.97
N LYS A 137 6.14 -24.56 6.95
CA LYS A 137 6.84 -24.04 8.13
C LYS A 137 6.69 -22.54 8.23
N LEU A 138 6.30 -22.07 9.42
CA LEU A 138 6.26 -20.64 9.75
C LEU A 138 7.64 -20.20 10.24
N ASP A 139 8.09 -19.05 9.77
CA ASP A 139 9.26 -18.35 10.27
C ASP A 139 8.95 -16.86 10.52
N THR A 140 9.80 -16.21 11.31
CA THR A 140 9.74 -14.78 11.58
C THR A 140 11.02 -14.12 11.06
N VAL A 141 10.89 -13.36 9.98
CA VAL A 141 12.02 -12.64 9.35
C VAL A 141 12.58 -11.59 10.30
N ALA A 142 11.69 -10.84 10.97
CA ALA A 142 12.05 -9.82 11.94
C ALA A 142 10.89 -9.53 12.88
N ILE A 143 11.22 -8.92 14.03
CA ILE A 143 10.27 -8.28 14.93
C ILE A 143 10.55 -6.78 14.86
N LEU A 144 9.54 -6.00 14.51
CA LEU A 144 9.61 -4.56 14.38
C LEU A 144 9.61 -3.88 15.77
N PRO A 145 10.08 -2.63 15.88
CA PRO A 145 10.01 -1.87 17.15
C PRO A 145 8.60 -1.71 17.72
N SER A 146 7.57 -1.77 16.87
CA SER A 146 6.15 -1.80 17.26
C SER A 146 5.74 -3.07 18.00
N GLY A 147 6.51 -4.15 17.86
CA GLY A 147 6.16 -5.50 18.29
C GLY A 147 5.54 -6.36 17.19
N HIS A 148 5.16 -5.79 16.04
CA HIS A 148 4.69 -6.57 14.91
C HIS A 148 5.82 -7.45 14.34
N LYS A 149 5.49 -8.69 14.02
CA LYS A 149 6.33 -9.66 13.33
C LYS A 149 6.15 -9.58 11.83
N LEU A 150 7.27 -9.65 11.11
CA LEU A 150 7.32 -9.97 9.68
C LEU A 150 7.32 -11.49 9.51
N LEU A 151 6.12 -12.05 9.34
CA LEU A 151 5.93 -13.49 9.20
C LEU A 151 6.11 -13.94 7.76
N ILE A 152 6.68 -15.15 7.59
CA ILE A 152 6.86 -15.79 6.30
C ILE A 152 6.57 -17.29 6.42
N ILE A 153 5.94 -17.86 5.40
CA ILE A 153 5.66 -19.30 5.31
C ILE A 153 6.53 -19.90 4.21
N LYS A 154 7.28 -20.95 4.57
CA LYS A 154 7.96 -21.87 3.63
C LYS A 154 7.01 -23.02 3.28
N ILE A 155 6.82 -23.29 1.99
CA ILE A 155 6.05 -24.42 1.45
C ILE A 155 6.94 -25.22 0.50
N THR A 156 7.20 -26.48 0.82
CA THR A 156 8.03 -27.46 0.08
C THR A 156 7.67 -28.86 0.60
N ASP A 157 8.01 -29.95 -0.08
CA ASP A 157 7.80 -31.31 0.42
C ASP A 157 8.78 -31.72 1.55
N ASN A 158 9.83 -30.94 1.80
CA ASN A 158 10.76 -31.17 2.91
C ASN A 158 11.11 -29.89 3.71
N PRO A 159 10.18 -29.33 4.49
CA PRO A 159 10.34 -28.03 5.15
C PRO A 159 11.43 -27.99 6.25
N GLY A 160 11.92 -29.17 6.66
CA GLY A 160 12.97 -29.33 7.67
C GLY A 160 14.38 -29.39 7.12
N ALA A 161 14.55 -29.51 5.80
CA ALA A 161 15.83 -29.57 5.13
C ALA A 161 16.04 -28.37 4.19
N ASP A 162 17.30 -28.14 3.86
CA ASP A 162 17.73 -27.27 2.78
C ASP A 162 18.15 -28.20 1.63
N GLU A 163 17.40 -28.16 0.54
CA GLU A 163 17.55 -29.04 -0.62
C GLU A 163 17.96 -28.24 -1.85
N ASN A 164 18.53 -28.90 -2.85
CA ASN A 164 18.94 -28.22 -4.08
C ASN A 164 17.74 -28.01 -5.02
N GLU A 165 16.76 -27.26 -4.54
CA GLU A 165 15.55 -26.86 -5.25
C GLU A 165 15.60 -25.36 -5.62
N PRO A 166 14.95 -24.93 -6.70
CA PRO A 166 14.73 -23.50 -6.93
C PRO A 166 13.84 -22.90 -5.83
N GLU A 167 14.24 -21.73 -5.34
CA GLU A 167 13.48 -20.96 -4.36
C GLU A 167 12.74 -19.78 -4.99
N PHE A 168 11.49 -19.56 -4.57
CA PHE A 168 10.68 -18.40 -5.00
C PHE A 168 10.11 -17.65 -3.81
N LEU A 169 10.44 -16.37 -3.71
CA LEU A 169 9.84 -15.45 -2.74
C LEU A 169 8.68 -14.68 -3.33
N TYR A 170 7.50 -14.88 -2.76
CA TYR A 170 6.34 -14.01 -2.91
C TYR A 170 6.24 -13.10 -1.68
N THR A 171 6.29 -11.79 -1.91
CA THR A 171 6.09 -10.80 -0.85
C THR A 171 5.06 -9.78 -1.29
N GLY A 172 4.21 -9.37 -0.36
CA GLY A 172 3.08 -8.47 -0.62
C GLY A 172 2.99 -7.33 0.35
N THR A 173 2.20 -6.32 -0.03
CA THR A 173 1.76 -5.27 0.89
C THR A 173 2.95 -4.56 1.55
N MET A 174 3.96 -4.26 0.72
CA MET A 174 5.08 -3.42 1.14
C MET A 174 4.63 -1.97 1.34
N HIS A 175 3.64 -1.54 0.55
CA HIS A 175 2.82 -0.40 0.89
C HIS A 175 1.67 -0.88 1.76
N GLY A 176 1.50 -0.29 2.95
CA GLY A 176 0.55 -0.80 3.94
C GLY A 176 -0.91 -0.61 3.56
N ASP A 177 -1.20 0.36 2.69
CA ASP A 177 -2.56 0.66 2.21
C ASP A 177 -2.99 -0.18 0.98
N GLU A 178 -2.08 -0.99 0.41
CA GLU A 178 -2.35 -1.90 -0.72
C GLU A 178 -2.80 -3.29 -0.25
N THR A 179 -3.84 -3.35 0.58
CA THR A 179 -4.22 -4.53 1.38
C THR A 179 -4.79 -5.71 0.60
N THR A 180 -5.17 -5.55 -0.67
CA THR A 180 -5.71 -6.68 -1.46
C THR A 180 -4.68 -7.79 -1.64
N GLY A 181 -3.42 -7.45 -1.89
CA GLY A 181 -2.34 -8.43 -2.10
C GLY A 181 -2.14 -9.32 -0.88
N TYR A 182 -2.25 -8.74 0.32
CA TYR A 182 -2.18 -9.45 1.59
C TYR A 182 -3.16 -10.63 1.66
N VAL A 183 -4.45 -10.39 1.39
CA VAL A 183 -5.48 -11.45 1.43
C VAL A 183 -5.25 -12.48 0.32
N LEU A 184 -4.82 -12.06 -0.87
CA LEU A 184 -4.53 -12.99 -1.97
C LEU A 184 -3.38 -13.95 -1.63
N PHE A 185 -2.35 -13.49 -0.91
CA PHE A 185 -1.27 -14.36 -0.46
C PHE A 185 -1.70 -15.35 0.62
N LEU A 186 -2.56 -14.93 1.57
CA LEU A 186 -3.17 -15.87 2.52
C LEU A 186 -4.00 -16.95 1.81
N ARG A 187 -4.74 -16.57 0.76
CA ARG A 187 -5.48 -17.52 -0.10
C ARG A 187 -4.56 -18.45 -0.87
N LEU A 188 -3.41 -17.96 -1.34
CA LEU A 188 -2.42 -18.77 -2.05
C LEU A 188 -1.83 -19.83 -1.11
N ILE A 189 -1.44 -19.45 0.11
CA ILE A 189 -0.95 -20.41 1.14
C ILE A 189 -2.01 -21.48 1.39
N ASN A 190 -3.26 -21.08 1.62
CA ASN A 190 -4.37 -22.01 1.83
C ASN A 190 -4.58 -22.92 0.62
N TYR A 191 -4.54 -22.38 -0.61
CA TYR A 191 -4.72 -23.17 -1.83
C TYR A 191 -3.62 -24.21 -2.00
N LEU A 192 -2.35 -23.83 -1.86
CA LEU A 192 -1.21 -24.74 -1.99
C LEU A 192 -1.27 -25.87 -0.95
N THR A 193 -1.52 -25.53 0.31
CA THR A 193 -1.55 -26.51 1.39
C THR A 193 -2.75 -27.46 1.31
N THR A 194 -3.96 -26.95 1.03
CA THR A 194 -5.18 -27.78 0.98
C THR A 194 -5.27 -28.67 -0.25
N ASN A 195 -4.58 -28.32 -1.35
CA ASN A 195 -4.60 -29.08 -2.60
C ASN A 195 -3.36 -29.96 -2.80
N TYR A 196 -2.40 -29.95 -1.87
CA TYR A 196 -1.26 -30.85 -1.90
C TYR A 196 -1.69 -32.32 -1.78
N GLY A 197 -1.15 -33.19 -2.63
CA GLY A 197 -1.49 -34.61 -2.71
C GLY A 197 -2.83 -34.91 -3.43
N THR A 198 -3.61 -33.89 -3.82
CA THR A 198 -4.87 -34.07 -4.53
C THR A 198 -4.86 -33.43 -5.92
N ASP A 199 -4.38 -32.19 -6.03
CA ASP A 199 -4.15 -31.54 -7.31
C ASP A 199 -2.72 -31.84 -7.79
N THR A 200 -2.60 -32.48 -8.95
CA THR A 200 -1.30 -32.88 -9.50
C THR A 200 -0.38 -31.69 -9.79
N ARG A 201 -0.93 -30.55 -10.22
CA ARG A 201 -0.12 -29.35 -10.50
C ARG A 201 0.42 -28.75 -9.22
N VAL A 202 -0.42 -28.62 -8.18
CA VAL A 202 0.01 -28.13 -6.87
C VAL A 202 1.06 -29.05 -6.27
N THR A 203 0.81 -30.36 -6.29
CA THR A 203 1.75 -31.37 -5.77
C THR A 203 3.10 -31.29 -6.48
N ASN A 204 3.11 -31.20 -7.81
CA ASN A 204 4.35 -31.07 -8.57
C ASN A 204 5.12 -29.79 -8.24
N ILE A 205 4.43 -28.68 -8.00
CA ILE A 205 5.10 -27.43 -7.61
C ILE A 205 5.74 -27.57 -6.23
N VAL A 206 4.99 -28.09 -5.24
CA VAL A 206 5.49 -28.22 -3.85
C VAL A 206 6.67 -29.22 -3.75
N ASN A 207 6.69 -30.27 -4.59
CA ASN A 207 7.76 -31.28 -4.59
C ASN A 207 9.04 -30.89 -5.35
N ASN A 208 9.08 -29.72 -5.98
CA ASN A 208 10.21 -29.34 -6.84
C ASN A 208 10.62 -27.87 -6.66
N VAL A 209 9.97 -27.14 -5.75
CA VAL A 209 10.15 -25.70 -5.56
C VAL A 209 9.93 -25.38 -4.09
N GLU A 210 10.87 -24.66 -3.52
CA GLU A 210 10.72 -24.06 -2.20
C GLU A 210 10.06 -22.69 -2.32
N ILE A 211 8.80 -22.60 -1.89
CA ILE A 211 7.99 -21.40 -1.99
C ILE A 211 7.97 -20.67 -0.66
N TRP A 212 8.48 -19.45 -0.66
CA TRP A 212 8.42 -18.53 0.48
C TRP A 212 7.33 -17.48 0.24
N ILE A 213 6.42 -17.32 1.19
CA ILE A 213 5.31 -16.35 1.10
C ILE A 213 5.30 -15.46 2.33
N CYS A 214 5.54 -14.17 2.14
CA CYS A 214 5.37 -13.10 3.13
C CYS A 214 4.15 -12.26 2.72
N PRO A 215 2.94 -12.55 3.24
CA PRO A 215 1.73 -11.84 2.82
C PRO A 215 1.75 -10.34 3.15
N LEU A 216 2.41 -9.98 4.24
CA LEU A 216 2.36 -8.66 4.87
C LEU A 216 3.76 -8.16 5.22
N ALA A 217 4.40 -7.49 4.26
CA ALA A 217 5.75 -6.93 4.44
C ALA A 217 5.77 -5.61 5.23
N ASN A 218 4.63 -4.93 5.36
CA ASN A 218 4.49 -3.68 6.12
C ASN A 218 3.29 -3.72 7.08
N PRO A 219 3.39 -4.48 8.19
CA PRO A 219 2.31 -4.56 9.18
C PRO A 219 2.07 -3.22 9.89
N ASP A 220 3.11 -2.45 10.20
CA ASP A 220 2.98 -1.12 10.83
C ASP A 220 2.17 -0.14 9.98
N GLY A 221 2.38 -0.14 8.65
CA GLY A 221 1.61 0.70 7.73
C GLY A 221 0.17 0.21 7.55
N THR A 222 -0.03 -1.09 7.50
CA THR A 222 -1.35 -1.73 7.33
C THR A 222 -2.25 -1.54 8.54
N TYR A 223 -1.69 -1.72 9.74
CA TYR A 223 -2.39 -1.57 11.01
C TYR A 223 -2.06 -0.24 11.71
N PHE A 224 -1.76 0.80 10.93
CA PHE A 224 -1.44 2.13 11.45
C PHE A 224 -2.55 2.74 12.33
N GLY A 225 -3.81 2.44 11.99
CA GLY A 225 -4.98 2.83 12.77
C GLY A 225 -5.23 1.99 14.04
N GLY A 226 -4.43 0.93 14.24
CA GLY A 226 -4.52 -0.04 15.34
C GLY A 226 -4.81 -1.46 14.86
N ASP A 227 -4.36 -2.45 15.63
CA ASP A 227 -4.34 -3.88 15.27
C ASP A 227 -5.70 -4.51 14.95
N ASN A 228 -6.81 -3.85 15.30
CA ASN A 228 -8.16 -4.37 15.09
C ASN A 228 -8.77 -3.96 13.73
N THR A 229 -8.10 -3.11 12.95
CA THR A 229 -8.61 -2.69 11.64
C THR A 229 -7.48 -2.34 10.68
N VAL A 230 -7.69 -2.61 9.39
CA VAL A 230 -6.85 -2.06 8.32
C VAL A 230 -7.38 -0.72 7.80
N THR A 231 -8.52 -0.25 8.33
CA THR A 231 -9.03 1.09 8.02
C THR A 231 -8.08 2.13 8.62
N GLY A 232 -7.71 3.11 7.81
CA GLY A 232 -6.74 4.12 8.16
C GLY A 232 -5.30 3.75 7.84
N ALA A 233 -5.07 2.62 7.14
CA ALA A 233 -3.76 2.21 6.65
C ALA A 233 -3.06 3.33 5.87
N ILE A 234 -1.73 3.33 5.94
CA ILE A 234 -0.84 4.25 5.24
C ILE A 234 0.09 3.46 4.30
N ARG A 235 0.57 4.14 3.26
CA ARG A 235 1.50 3.58 2.28
C ARG A 235 2.86 3.27 2.90
N GLU A 236 3.39 4.21 3.68
CA GLU A 236 4.71 4.10 4.29
C GLU A 236 4.71 3.15 5.50
N ASN A 237 5.88 2.82 6.05
CA ASN A 237 5.95 2.05 7.30
C ASN A 237 5.70 2.92 8.54
N GLY A 238 5.78 2.34 9.74
CA GLY A 238 5.61 3.05 11.02
C GLY A 238 6.61 4.20 11.27
N SER A 239 7.67 4.31 10.46
CA SER A 239 8.64 5.42 10.48
C SER A 239 8.44 6.42 9.34
N PHE A 240 7.35 6.33 8.58
CA PHE A 240 7.06 7.18 7.42
C PHE A 240 8.15 7.09 6.33
N VAL A 241 8.58 5.85 6.06
CA VAL A 241 9.48 5.52 4.94
C VAL A 241 8.73 4.68 3.92
N ASP A 242 8.76 5.11 2.66
CA ASP A 242 8.34 4.29 1.52
C ASP A 242 9.36 3.15 1.31
N LEU A 243 8.98 1.94 1.70
CA LEU A 243 9.84 0.75 1.63
C LEU A 243 10.29 0.45 0.19
N ASN A 244 9.45 0.73 -0.81
CA ASN A 244 9.78 0.52 -2.23
C ASN A 244 10.63 1.65 -2.83
N ARG A 245 11.10 2.58 -2.00
CA ARG A 245 12.09 3.61 -2.35
C ARG A 245 13.31 3.57 -1.44
N ASN A 246 13.43 2.54 -0.61
CA ASN A 246 14.49 2.39 0.38
C ASN A 246 15.42 1.19 0.10
N TYR A 247 15.29 0.56 -1.06
CA TYR A 247 16.28 -0.40 -1.55
C TYR A 247 17.49 0.33 -2.12
N PRO A 248 18.69 -0.28 -2.09
CA PRO A 248 19.84 0.27 -2.79
C PRO A 248 19.54 0.48 -4.27
N ASP A 249 19.69 1.71 -4.77
CA ASP A 249 19.52 2.02 -6.19
C ASP A 249 20.89 2.08 -6.87
N PRO A 250 21.11 1.36 -8.00
CA PRO A 250 22.39 1.38 -8.70
C PRO A 250 22.89 2.76 -9.17
N ARG A 251 22.00 3.74 -9.28
CA ARG A 251 22.27 5.11 -9.76
C ARG A 251 22.45 6.11 -8.61
N THR A 252 21.73 5.93 -7.50
CA THR A 252 21.74 6.89 -6.38
C THR A 252 22.36 6.37 -5.10
N GLY A 253 22.73 5.09 -5.04
CA GLY A 253 23.49 4.49 -3.95
C GLY A 253 22.61 3.88 -2.85
N GLN A 254 23.17 3.80 -1.65
CA GLN A 254 22.47 3.33 -0.46
C GLN A 254 21.52 4.43 0.05
N HIS A 255 20.36 4.04 0.56
CA HIS A 255 19.29 4.93 1.03
C HIS A 255 19.09 4.82 2.54
#